data_AF-A0A962BT61-F1
#
_entry.id   AF-A0A962BT61-F1
#
_cell.length_a   1.000
_cell.length_b   1.000
_cell.length_c   1.000
_cell.angle_alpha   90.00
_cell.angle_beta   90.00
_cell.angle_gamma   90.00
#
_symmetry.space_group_name_H-M   'P 1'
#
loop_
_entity.id
_entity.type
_entity.pdbx_description
1 polymer ?
#
loop_
_entity_poly.entity_id
_entity_poly.type
_entity_poly.pdbx_seq_one_letter_code
_entity_poly.pdbx_strand_id
1 'polypeptide(L)'
;MLSRLIEFSLRQRVLVLLASLGIAVAGAMAFLQLPIDAYPDISPTQVKLILKAPGMTPEEVESRVITPLEMELLGVPRGVMLRSTAKYAIADITLDFSEGTDIYWAR
;
A
#
# COMPACT_ATOMS: atom_id res chain seq x y z
N MET A 1 25.86 -27.24 -25.98
CA MET A 1 24.75 -27.20 -25.00
C MET A 1 23.44 -26.79 -25.67
N LEU A 2 23.39 -25.65 -26.35
CA LEU A 2 22.22 -25.22 -27.13
C LEU A 2 21.77 -26.26 -28.18
N SER A 3 22.73 -26.86 -28.90
CA SER A 3 22.48 -27.93 -29.86
C SER A 3 21.74 -29.13 -29.26
N ARG A 4 22.12 -29.56 -28.04
CA ARG A 4 21.44 -30.65 -27.33
C ARG A 4 20.02 -30.28 -26.90
N LEU A 5 19.78 -29.03 -26.51
CA LEU A 5 18.44 -28.53 -26.18
C LEU A 5 17.54 -28.48 -27.41
N ILE A 6 18.05 -28.00 -28.54
CA ILE A 6 17.31 -27.96 -29.81
C ILE A 6 16.98 -29.39 -30.26
N GLU A 7 17.96 -30.29 -30.23
CA GLU A 7 17.76 -31.69 -30.59
C GLU A 7 16.73 -32.38 -29.68
N PHE A 8 16.79 -32.14 -28.37
CA PHE A 8 15.78 -32.64 -27.43
C PHE A 8 14.39 -32.09 -27.73
N SER A 9 14.27 -30.78 -27.97
CA SER A 9 13.00 -30.13 -28.28
C SER A 9 12.38 -30.64 -29.58
N LEU A 10 13.19 -30.88 -30.62
CA LEU A 10 12.74 -31.45 -31.89
C LEU A 10 12.35 -32.92 -31.75
N ARG A 11 13.11 -33.70 -30.97
CA ARG A 11 12.84 -35.13 -30.73
C ARG A 11 11.58 -35.34 -29.89
N GLN A 12 11.35 -34.49 -28.89
CA GLN A 12 10.19 -34.54 -27.99
C GLN A 12 9.13 -33.49 -28.38
N ARG A 13 8.87 -33.32 -29.67
CA ARG A 13 7.96 -32.29 -30.21
C ARG A 13 6.58 -32.25 -29.56
N VAL A 14 6.00 -33.41 -29.21
CA VAL A 14 4.68 -33.48 -28.57
C VAL A 14 4.72 -32.91 -27.15
N LEU A 15 5.75 -33.27 -26.38
CA LEU A 15 5.97 -32.73 -25.03
C LEU A 15 6.14 -31.22 -25.09
N VAL A 16 6.93 -30.72 -26.04
CA VAL A 16 7.16 -29.27 -26.22
C VAL A 16 5.87 -28.54 -26.61
N LEU A 17 5.06 -29.10 -27.52
CA LEU A 17 3.77 -28.53 -27.90
C LEU A 17 2.79 -28.49 -26.73
N LEU A 18 2.70 -29.56 -25.94
CA LEU A 18 1.85 -29.60 -24.74
C LEU A 18 2.31 -28.62 -23.69
N ALA A 19 3.62 -28.52 -23.45
CA ALA A 19 4.19 -27.54 -22.52
C ALA A 19 3.91 -26.10 -22.98
N SER A 20 4.09 -25.82 -24.28
CA SER A 20 3.78 -24.52 -24.87
C SER A 20 2.30 -24.17 -24.75
N LEU A 21 1.40 -25.13 -25.01
CA LEU A 21 -0.04 -24.94 -24.83
C LEU A 21 -0.39 -24.69 -23.36
N GLY A 22 0.22 -25.45 -22.44
CA GLY A 22 0.03 -25.26 -21.00
C GLY A 22 0.44 -23.87 -20.54
N ILE A 23 1.60 -23.38 -20.99
CA ILE A 23 2.07 -22.01 -20.72
C ILE A 23 1.11 -20.98 -21.33
N ALA A 24 0.62 -21.20 -22.55
CA ALA A 24 -0.30 -20.28 -23.20
C ALA A 24 -1.64 -20.17 -22.45
N VAL A 25 -2.20 -21.30 -22.01
CA VAL A 25 -3.44 -21.34 -21.21
C VAL A 25 -3.23 -20.68 -19.85
N ALA A 26 -2.14 -21.01 -19.14
CA ALA A 26 -1.81 -20.40 -17.86
C ALA A 26 -1.60 -18.88 -17.99
N GLY A 27 -0.92 -18.44 -19.04
CA GLY A 27 -0.71 -17.03 -19.35
C GLY A 27 -2.02 -16.30 -19.66
N ALA A 28 -2.92 -16.92 -20.43
CA ALA A 28 -4.25 -16.37 -20.71
C ALA A 28 -5.09 -16.24 -19.44
N MET A 29 -5.08 -17.25 -18.57
CA MET A 29 -5.76 -17.18 -17.27
C MET A 29 -5.19 -16.08 -16.38
N ALA A 30 -3.87 -15.97 -16.29
CA ALA A 30 -3.21 -14.93 -15.50
C ALA A 30 -3.52 -13.53 -16.05
N PHE A 31 -3.52 -13.36 -17.37
CA PHE A 31 -3.85 -12.09 -18.02
C PHE A 31 -5.29 -11.65 -17.73
N LEU A 32 -6.25 -12.58 -17.76
CA LEU A 32 -7.66 -12.31 -17.45
C LEU A 32 -7.89 -12.01 -15.96
N GLN A 33 -7.02 -12.48 -15.07
CA GLN A 33 -7.12 -12.27 -13.62
C GLN A 33 -6.26 -11.10 -13.12
N LEU A 34 -5.38 -10.56 -13.95
CA LEU A 34 -4.49 -9.47 -13.56
C LEU A 34 -5.36 -8.24 -13.20
N PRO A 35 -5.30 -7.73 -11.96
CA PRO A 35 -5.98 -6.50 -11.62
C PRO A 35 -5.37 -5.37 -12.44
N ILE A 36 -6.22 -4.62 -13.13
CA ILE A 36 -5.83 -3.48 -13.96
C ILE A 36 -6.25 -2.21 -13.23
N ASP A 37 -5.27 -1.39 -12.88
CA ASP A 37 -5.50 -0.04 -12.39
C ASP A 37 -5.16 0.97 -13.51
N ALA A 38 -5.98 2.01 -13.61
CA ALA A 38 -5.80 3.05 -14.63
C ALA A 38 -4.54 3.91 -14.39
N TYR A 39 -4.12 4.01 -13.12
CA TYR A 39 -3.00 4.82 -12.69
C TYR A 39 -2.19 4.07 -11.62
N PRO A 40 -0.87 4.29 -11.57
CA PRO A 40 -0.09 3.82 -10.43
C PRO A 40 -0.52 4.56 -9.16
N ASP A 41 -0.52 3.85 -8.04
CA ASP A 41 -0.68 4.51 -6.74
C ASP A 41 0.57 5.33 -6.43
N ILE A 42 0.38 6.64 -6.27
CA ILE A 42 1.41 7.62 -5.91
C ILE A 42 1.21 8.17 -4.49
N SER A 43 0.23 7.63 -3.77
CA SER A 43 -0.13 8.09 -2.43
C SER A 43 0.94 7.65 -1.44
N PRO A 44 1.43 8.55 -0.56
CA PRO A 44 2.33 8.15 0.51
C PRO A 44 1.59 7.24 1.51
N THR A 45 2.34 6.39 2.20
CA THR A 45 1.81 5.66 3.36
C THR A 45 1.42 6.68 4.42
N GLN A 46 0.11 6.79 4.71
CA GLN A 46 -0.42 7.74 5.68
C GLN A 46 -1.36 7.04 6.67
N VAL A 47 -1.34 7.49 7.92
CA VAL A 47 -2.28 7.06 8.96
C VAL A 47 -3.09 8.24 9.43
N LYS A 48 -4.41 8.05 9.48
CA LYS A 48 -5.37 9.06 9.87
C LYS A 48 -6.03 8.70 11.19
N LEU A 49 -5.91 9.57 12.17
CA LEU A 49 -6.48 9.46 13.50
C LEU A 49 -7.62 10.48 13.61
N ILE A 50 -8.86 10.00 13.70
CA ILE A 50 -10.05 10.85 13.86
C ILE A 50 -10.67 10.57 15.22
N LEU A 51 -10.56 11.54 16.13
CA LEU A 51 -11.11 11.43 17.47
C LEU A 51 -12.37 12.29 17.59
N LYS A 52 -13.39 11.75 18.27
CA LYS A 52 -14.61 12.48 18.61
C LYS A 52 -14.44 13.07 20.02
N ALA A 53 -14.68 14.37 20.12
CA ALA A 53 -14.57 15.16 21.35
C ALA A 53 -15.89 15.93 21.61
N PRO A 54 -17.01 15.23 21.81
CA PRO A 54 -18.33 15.86 21.87
C PRO A 54 -18.41 16.94 22.95
N GLY A 55 -18.98 18.09 22.59
CA GLY A 55 -19.14 19.23 23.50
C GLY A 55 -17.91 20.12 23.62
N MET A 56 -16.78 19.79 22.98
CA MET A 56 -15.59 20.64 22.95
C MET A 56 -15.64 21.61 21.75
N THR A 57 -15.33 22.87 22.03
CA THR A 57 -15.03 23.89 21.01
C THR A 57 -13.71 23.57 20.28
N PRO A 58 -13.46 24.11 19.08
CA PRO A 58 -12.21 23.85 18.36
C PRO A 58 -10.94 24.17 19.17
N GLU A 59 -10.95 25.23 19.98
CA GLU A 59 -9.81 25.61 20.82
C GLU A 59 -9.56 24.62 21.98
N GLU A 60 -10.65 24.07 22.56
CA GLU A 60 -10.55 23.01 23.55
C GLU A 60 -10.07 21.69 22.93
N VAL A 61 -10.51 21.37 21.70
CA VAL A 61 -10.03 20.20 20.97
C VAL A 61 -8.53 20.34 20.67
N GLU A 62 -8.09 21.51 20.22
CA GLU A 62 -6.69 21.78 19.93
C GLU A 62 -5.84 21.56 21.18
N SER A 63 -6.15 22.29 22.25
CA SER A 63 -5.34 22.30 23.47
C SER A 63 -5.41 21.01 24.29
N ARG A 64 -6.56 20.32 24.33
CA ARG A 64 -6.77 19.15 25.19
C ARG A 64 -6.61 17.82 24.47
N VAL A 65 -6.71 17.78 23.15
CA VAL A 65 -6.68 16.53 22.38
C VAL A 65 -5.52 16.54 21.40
N ILE A 66 -5.46 17.52 20.50
CA ILE A 66 -4.46 17.53 19.43
C ILE A 66 -3.05 17.76 19.98
N THR A 67 -2.81 18.86 20.72
CA THR A 67 -1.47 19.18 21.24
C THR A 67 -0.80 18.01 21.99
N PRO A 68 -1.44 17.32 22.96
CA PRO A 68 -0.79 16.20 23.61
C PRO A 68 -0.55 15.00 22.68
N LEU A 69 -1.47 14.73 21.74
CA LEU A 69 -1.29 13.64 20.77
C LEU A 69 -0.14 13.92 19.80
N GLU A 70 0.01 15.16 19.33
CA GLU A 70 1.13 15.53 18.45
C GLU A 70 2.47 15.32 19.14
N MET A 71 2.59 15.69 20.41
CA MET A 71 3.83 15.52 21.18
C MET A 71 4.25 14.05 21.29
N GLU A 72 3.30 13.13 21.46
CA GLU A 72 3.56 11.69 21.46
C GLU A 72 3.89 11.16 20.05
N LEU A 73 3.22 11.67 19.02
CA LEU A 73 3.39 11.21 17.64
C LEU A 73 4.71 11.68 17.01
N LEU A 74 5.31 12.77 17.49
CA LEU A 74 6.65 13.21 17.06
C LEU A 74 7.74 12.15 17.31
N GLY A 75 7.53 11.23 18.25
CA GLY A 75 8.46 10.14 18.54
C GLY A 75 8.32 8.91 17.63
N VAL A 76 7.31 8.87 16.77
CA VAL A 76 7.04 7.71 15.92
C VAL A 76 8.12 7.58 14.84
N PRO A 77 8.85 6.46 14.76
CA PRO A 77 9.88 6.27 13.75
C PRO A 77 9.29 6.35 12.34
N ARG A 78 10.08 6.82 11.37
CA ARG A 78 9.68 6.93 9.95
C ARG A 78 8.53 7.90 9.66
N GLY A 79 8.03 8.64 10.66
CA GLY A 79 7.16 9.79 10.44
C GLY A 79 7.92 10.90 9.70
N VAL A 80 7.32 11.43 8.64
CA VAL A 80 7.90 12.50 7.80
C VAL A 80 7.18 13.81 8.02
N MET A 81 5.85 13.77 8.05
CA MET A 81 5.01 14.95 8.19
C MET A 81 3.81 14.63 9.07
N LEU A 82 3.55 15.49 10.05
CA LEU A 82 2.35 15.45 10.86
C LEU A 82 1.51 16.69 10.55
N ARG A 83 0.22 16.48 10.26
CA ARG A 83 -0.77 17.54 10.06
C ARG A 83 -1.96 17.29 10.94
N SER A 84 -2.48 18.32 11.59
CA SER A 84 -3.68 18.23 12.40
C SER A 84 -4.67 19.34 12.07
N THR A 85 -5.93 19.12 12.42
CA THR A 85 -7.00 20.11 12.28
C THR A 85 -8.03 19.91 13.38
N ALA A 86 -8.20 20.91 14.24
CA ALA A 86 -9.31 20.98 15.16
C ALA A 86 -10.59 21.46 14.47
N LYS A 87 -11.68 20.72 14.66
CA LYS A 87 -13.04 21.11 14.29
C LYS A 87 -13.93 20.97 15.52
N TYR A 88 -15.13 21.56 15.45
CA TYR A 88 -16.11 21.39 16.53
C TYR A 88 -16.34 19.91 16.81
N ALA A 89 -16.10 19.50 18.06
CA ALA A 89 -16.19 18.13 18.52
C ALA A 89 -15.35 17.06 17.78
N ILE A 90 -14.36 17.44 16.97
CA ILE A 90 -13.56 16.50 16.17
C ILE A 90 -12.09 16.94 16.13
N ALA A 91 -11.19 16.01 16.46
CA ALA A 91 -9.76 16.13 16.14
C ALA A 91 -9.46 15.25 14.92
N ASP A 92 -8.84 15.85 13.89
CA ASP A 92 -8.39 15.15 12.69
C ASP A 92 -6.86 15.27 12.61
N ILE A 93 -6.13 14.16 12.76
CA ILE A 93 -4.67 14.12 12.70
C ILE A 93 -4.26 13.15 11.58
N THR A 94 -3.33 13.57 10.74
CA THR A 94 -2.75 12.80 9.63
C THR A 94 -1.24 12.73 9.80
N LEU A 95 -0.70 11.52 9.84
CA LEU A 95 0.73 11.25 9.90
C LEU A 95 1.16 10.57 8.59
N ASP A 96 2.03 11.25 7.84
CA ASP A 96 2.65 10.74 6.63
C ASP A 96 3.98 10.04 6.99
N PHE A 97 4.20 8.85 6.44
CA PHE A 97 5.41 8.05 6.65
C PHE A 97 6.34 8.12 5.43
N SER A 98 7.60 7.72 5.63
CA SER A 98 8.56 7.60 4.54
C SER A 98 8.11 6.57 3.49
N GLU A 99 8.46 6.80 2.23
CA GLU A 99 8.18 5.87 1.13
C GLU A 99 8.68 4.45 1.44
N GLY A 100 7.89 3.44 1.03
CA GLY A 100 8.19 2.03 1.27
C GLY A 100 7.92 1.56 2.71
N THR A 101 7.39 2.41 3.58
CA THR A 101 6.90 1.97 4.90
C THR A 101 5.69 1.07 4.72
N ASP A 102 5.79 -0.14 5.29
CA ASP A 102 4.68 -1.10 5.32
C ASP A 102 3.45 -0.49 6.01
N ILE A 103 2.30 -0.60 5.34
CA ILE A 103 1.04 -0.01 5.78
C ILE A 103 0.54 -0.59 7.10
N TYR A 104 0.89 -1.85 7.43
CA TYR A 104 0.48 -2.49 8.67
C TYR A 104 1.41 -2.14 9.83
N TRP A 105 2.69 -1.93 9.57
CA TRP A 105 3.62 -1.39 10.57
C TRP A 105 3.28 0.05 10.94
N ALA A 106 2.81 0.84 9.97
CA ALA A 106 2.46 2.24 10.19
C ALA A 106 1.21 2.44 11.09
N ARG A 107 0.29 1.46 11.10
CA ARG A 107 -1.00 1.52 11.81
C ARG A 107 -0.89 1.11 13.27
#